data_AF-A0A2E1LAK4-F1
#
_entry.id   AF-A0A2E1LAK4-F1
#
_cell.length_a   1.000
_cell.length_b   1.000
_cell.length_c   1.000
_cell.angle_alpha   90.00
_cell.angle_beta   90.00
_cell.angle_gamma   90.00
#
_symmetry.space_group_name_H-M   'P 1'
#
loop_
_entity.id
_entity.type
_entity.pdbx_description
1 polymer ?
#
loop_
_entity_poly.entity_id
_entity_poly.type
_entity_poly.pdbx_seq_one_letter_code
_entity_poly.pdbx_strand_id
1 'polypeptide(L)'
;MDSADEWWKVEISDDVKHRSEEKIISGSSESLQKNNDSETNNGTRKQVILFTSLTFLIGLLFNWTHWADISGFDYIFDFDYNLSWFLEYNYDPPDWLSDQSYYQYSLLEQFDWLLFISSPLLLSINVLIMMYYYLIKNHDIGRITSYIHFSIFFTIFTVSYINFDYVPFFDYGLGFNIIALTGLGLNPYTSRIIFQYIHERYYSNQYLEKYY
;
A
#
# COMPACT_ATOMS: atom_id res chain seq x y z
N MET A 1 14.30 25.09 26.10
CA MET A 1 14.35 24.79 24.66
C MET A 1 13.15 23.91 24.42
N ASP A 2 12.07 24.55 23.99
CA ASP A 2 10.74 23.96 23.94
C ASP A 2 10.54 23.20 22.63
N SER A 3 9.84 22.08 22.74
CA SER A 3 9.56 21.05 21.72
C SER A 3 8.44 21.44 20.75
N ALA A 4 8.47 22.68 20.28
CA ALA A 4 7.57 23.19 19.27
C ALA A 4 8.31 23.25 17.93
N ASP A 5 8.34 22.15 17.17
CA ASP A 5 8.60 22.12 15.72
C ASP A 5 8.41 20.71 15.14
N GLU A 6 7.24 20.12 15.39
CA GLU A 6 6.87 18.84 14.80
C GLU A 6 5.53 19.01 14.05
N TRP A 7 5.62 19.19 12.73
CA TRP A 7 4.53 19.51 11.78
C TRP A 7 3.39 18.47 11.66
N TRP A 8 3.45 17.41 12.45
CA TRP A 8 2.52 16.28 12.48
C TRP A 8 1.63 16.26 13.72
N LYS A 9 1.84 17.18 14.68
CA LYS A 9 0.93 17.38 15.82
C LYS A 9 -0.27 18.23 15.40
N VAL A 10 -1.24 17.59 14.77
CA VAL A 10 -2.58 18.20 14.63
C VAL A 10 -3.32 17.96 15.95
N GLU A 11 -3.44 19.02 16.76
CA GLU A 11 -4.33 19.01 17.93
C GLU A 11 -5.77 18.85 17.44
N ILE A 12 -6.31 17.65 17.57
CA ILE A 12 -7.73 17.39 17.37
C ILE A 12 -8.45 18.10 18.54
N SER A 13 -9.10 19.22 18.24
CA SER A 13 -9.86 20.03 19.20
C SER A 13 -10.83 19.16 20.02
N ASP A 14 -10.84 19.36 21.34
CA ASP A 14 -11.66 18.65 22.32
C ASP A 14 -13.19 18.74 22.09
N ASP A 15 -13.65 19.56 21.14
CA ASP A 15 -15.06 19.67 20.73
C ASP A 15 -15.63 18.42 20.04
N VAL A 16 -14.79 17.47 19.59
CA VAL A 16 -15.26 16.21 18.97
C VAL A 16 -15.51 15.10 20.02
N LYS A 17 -14.94 15.21 21.23
CA LYS A 17 -15.08 14.17 22.27
C LYS A 17 -16.41 14.22 23.02
N HIS A 18 -17.05 15.38 23.13
CA HIS A 18 -18.23 15.52 23.99
C HIS A 18 -19.57 15.07 23.36
N ARG A 19 -19.60 14.70 22.08
CA ARG A 19 -20.87 14.36 21.38
C ARG A 19 -21.19 12.87 21.29
N SER A 20 -20.30 11.98 21.74
CA SER A 20 -20.48 10.53 21.64
C SER A 20 -20.80 9.81 22.96
N GLU A 21 -20.79 10.50 24.11
CA GLU A 21 -20.94 9.86 25.43
C GLU A 21 -22.36 9.95 26.05
N GLU A 22 -23.32 10.61 25.41
CA GLU A 22 -24.70 10.71 25.91
C GLU A 22 -25.69 9.82 25.13
N LYS A 23 -25.62 8.52 25.40
CA LYS A 23 -26.76 7.57 25.56
C LYS A 23 -26.28 6.16 25.23
N ILE A 24 -26.10 5.34 26.26
CA ILE A 24 -26.83 4.10 26.53
C ILE A 24 -26.19 3.52 27.81
N ILE A 25 -26.85 3.73 28.94
CA ILE A 25 -26.62 2.98 30.17
C ILE A 25 -27.65 1.85 30.18
N SER A 26 -27.19 0.59 30.14
CA SER A 26 -27.69 -0.49 31.01
C SER A 26 -27.03 -1.83 30.69
N GLY A 27 -26.39 -2.46 31.69
CA GLY A 27 -26.31 -3.92 31.77
C GLY A 27 -24.91 -4.56 31.81
N SER A 28 -24.30 -4.54 33.01
CA SER A 28 -23.35 -5.52 33.58
C SER A 28 -22.68 -6.58 32.68
N SER A 29 -21.36 -6.45 32.48
CA SER A 29 -20.35 -7.55 32.47
C SER A 29 -18.92 -7.08 32.06
N GLU A 30 -18.63 -5.79 31.94
CA GLU A 30 -17.38 -5.32 31.27
C GLU A 30 -16.10 -5.30 32.14
N SER A 31 -16.14 -5.69 33.41
CA SER A 31 -14.95 -5.55 34.29
C SER A 31 -13.96 -6.73 34.25
N LEU A 32 -14.17 -7.75 33.41
CA LEU A 32 -13.29 -8.94 33.35
C LEU A 32 -12.59 -9.15 32.00
N GLN A 33 -12.83 -8.32 30.99
CA GLN A 33 -12.20 -8.46 29.65
C GLN A 33 -11.04 -7.49 29.38
N LYS A 34 -10.88 -6.44 30.18
CA LYS A 34 -9.97 -5.33 29.84
C LYS A 34 -8.47 -5.63 29.95
N ASN A 35 -8.06 -6.72 30.59
CA ASN A 35 -6.64 -6.99 30.86
C ASN A 35 -6.02 -8.12 30.02
N ASN A 36 -6.79 -8.89 29.25
CA ASN A 36 -6.25 -9.94 28.36
C ASN A 36 -6.24 -9.57 26.86
N ASP A 37 -6.95 -8.50 26.48
CA ASP A 37 -7.10 -8.11 25.07
C ASP A 37 -5.92 -7.28 24.53
N SER A 38 -5.08 -6.66 25.37
CA SER A 38 -3.97 -5.83 24.89
C SER A 38 -2.74 -6.63 24.43
N GLU A 39 -2.44 -7.76 25.08
CA GLU A 39 -1.29 -8.61 24.70
C GLU A 39 -1.60 -9.51 23.50
N THR A 40 -2.82 -10.04 23.41
CA THR A 40 -3.30 -10.85 22.27
C THR A 40 -3.41 -10.03 20.97
N ASN A 41 -3.76 -8.74 21.07
CA ASN A 41 -3.86 -7.84 19.92
C ASN A 41 -2.48 -7.42 19.37
N ASN A 42 -1.46 -7.27 20.24
CA ASN A 42 -0.09 -6.97 19.80
C ASN A 42 0.59 -8.16 19.10
N GLY A 43 0.39 -9.38 19.60
CA GLY A 43 0.95 -10.59 18.97
C GLY A 43 0.40 -10.84 17.57
N THR A 44 -0.92 -10.68 17.40
CA THR A 44 -1.59 -10.81 16.10
C THR A 44 -1.19 -9.68 15.14
N ARG A 45 -1.07 -8.43 15.62
CA ARG A 45 -0.61 -7.31 14.79
C ARG A 45 0.80 -7.50 14.25
N LYS A 46 1.73 -7.99 15.07
CA LYS A 46 3.11 -8.28 14.65
C LYS A 46 3.15 -9.34 13.55
N GLN A 47 2.35 -10.40 13.67
CA GLN A 47 2.25 -11.44 12.65
C GLN A 47 1.72 -10.89 11.33
N VAL A 48 0.69 -10.04 11.37
CA VAL A 48 0.14 -9.40 10.16
C VAL A 48 1.19 -8.51 9.48
N ILE A 49 1.93 -7.69 10.23
CA ILE A 49 2.99 -6.84 9.67
C ILE A 49 4.08 -7.70 9.04
N LEU A 50 4.56 -8.74 9.72
CA LEU A 50 5.58 -9.64 9.18
C LEU A 50 5.11 -10.37 7.93
N PHE A 51 3.90 -10.92 7.95
CA PHE A 51 3.31 -11.59 6.80
C PHE A 51 3.17 -10.63 5.61
N THR A 52 2.64 -9.44 5.86
CA THR A 52 2.46 -8.41 4.82
C THR A 52 3.78 -7.98 4.21
N SER A 53 4.81 -7.73 5.03
CA SER A 53 6.16 -7.40 4.57
C SER A 53 6.81 -8.55 3.80
N LEU A 54 6.56 -9.80 4.20
CA LEU A 54 7.05 -10.98 3.48
C LEU A 54 6.35 -11.14 2.12
N THR A 55 5.02 -10.98 2.07
CA THR A 55 4.26 -10.99 0.82
C THR A 55 4.72 -9.87 -0.11
N PHE A 56 5.04 -8.69 0.44
CA PHE A 56 5.61 -7.58 -0.32
C PHE A 56 6.96 -7.97 -0.94
N LEU A 57 7.87 -8.56 -0.15
CA LEU A 57 9.16 -9.03 -0.64
C LEU A 57 9.01 -10.10 -1.72
N ILE A 58 8.10 -11.06 -1.53
CA ILE A 58 7.78 -12.09 -2.54
C ILE A 58 7.28 -11.43 -3.83
N GLY A 59 6.39 -10.44 -3.72
CA GLY A 59 5.89 -9.70 -4.87
C GLY A 59 6.99 -8.97 -5.65
N LEU A 60 8.02 -8.43 -4.96
CA LEU A 60 9.16 -7.80 -5.64
C LEU A 60 9.97 -8.77 -6.50
N LEU A 61 9.96 -10.08 -6.16
CA LEU A 61 10.69 -11.11 -6.92
C LEU A 61 9.96 -11.56 -8.19
N PHE A 62 8.68 -11.19 -8.34
CA PHE A 62 7.90 -11.52 -9.53
C PHE A 62 7.91 -10.37 -10.53
N ASN A 63 7.58 -10.70 -11.78
CA ASN A 63 7.49 -9.75 -12.89
C ASN A 63 6.65 -8.54 -12.50
N TRP A 64 7.21 -7.36 -12.68
CA TRP A 64 6.57 -6.07 -12.44
C TRP A 64 5.69 -5.66 -13.64
N THR A 65 6.18 -5.91 -14.84
CA THR A 65 5.47 -5.75 -16.12
C THR A 65 4.90 -7.08 -16.61
N HIS A 66 3.80 -7.06 -17.39
CA HIS A 66 3.27 -8.29 -18.01
C HIS A 66 4.07 -8.72 -19.26
N TRP A 67 4.73 -7.77 -19.93
CA TRP A 67 5.36 -7.95 -21.25
C TRP A 67 6.87 -8.20 -21.18
N ALA A 68 7.47 -8.08 -20.01
CA ALA A 68 8.89 -8.38 -19.78
C ALA A 68 9.06 -9.13 -18.46
N ASP A 69 10.03 -10.05 -18.45
CA ASP A 69 10.45 -10.82 -17.27
C ASP A 69 11.38 -9.97 -16.35
N ILE A 70 10.98 -8.73 -16.09
CA ILE A 70 11.69 -7.79 -15.22
C ILE A 70 10.94 -7.73 -13.90
N SER A 71 11.61 -8.09 -12.81
CA SER A 71 11.01 -8.08 -11.47
C SER A 71 10.99 -6.68 -10.85
N GLY A 72 10.16 -6.49 -9.82
CA GLY A 72 10.16 -5.22 -9.07
C GLY A 72 11.51 -4.96 -8.39
N PHE A 73 12.25 -6.03 -8.06
CA PHE A 73 13.60 -5.95 -7.51
C PHE A 73 14.62 -5.43 -8.54
N ASP A 74 14.52 -5.86 -9.79
CA ASP A 74 15.40 -5.38 -10.87
C ASP A 74 15.20 -3.88 -11.10
N TYR A 75 13.96 -3.39 -11.08
CA TYR A 75 13.67 -1.95 -11.15
C TYR A 75 14.30 -1.14 -10.00
N ILE A 76 14.49 -1.73 -8.83
CA ILE A 76 15.16 -1.07 -7.69
C ILE A 76 16.68 -1.04 -7.92
N PHE A 77 17.28 -2.17 -8.34
CA PHE A 77 18.72 -2.26 -8.54
C PHE A 77 19.20 -1.41 -9.73
N ASP A 78 18.43 -1.43 -10.81
CA ASP A 78 18.71 -0.67 -12.02
C ASP A 78 17.97 0.68 -12.03
N PHE A 79 17.60 1.22 -10.87
CA PHE A 79 16.82 2.46 -10.81
C PHE A 79 17.52 3.62 -11.52
N ASP A 80 18.83 3.79 -11.28
CA ASP A 80 19.64 4.84 -11.93
C ASP A 80 19.65 4.68 -13.46
N TYR A 81 19.74 3.44 -13.95
CA TYR A 81 19.69 3.14 -15.38
C TYR A 81 18.31 3.45 -15.97
N ASN A 82 17.23 3.00 -15.31
CA ASN A 82 15.86 3.27 -15.73
C ASN A 82 15.56 4.78 -15.73
N LEU A 83 16.09 5.52 -14.76
CA LEU A 83 15.93 6.98 -14.69
C LEU A 83 16.74 7.69 -15.78
N SER A 84 17.98 7.27 -16.05
CA SER A 84 18.77 7.80 -17.17
C SER A 84 18.06 7.59 -18.49
N TRP A 85 17.55 6.37 -18.71
CA TRP A 85 16.82 6.03 -19.94
C TRP A 85 15.53 6.85 -20.08
N PHE A 86 14.81 7.08 -18.99
CA PHE A 86 13.67 8.01 -18.97
C PHE A 86 14.07 9.43 -19.38
N LEU A 87 15.19 9.95 -18.88
CA LEU A 87 15.65 11.31 -19.20
C LEU A 87 16.11 11.44 -20.65
N GLU A 88 16.94 10.51 -21.12
CA GLU A 88 17.43 10.45 -22.51
C GLU A 88 16.26 10.40 -23.49
N TYR A 89 15.28 9.53 -23.25
CA TYR A 89 14.14 9.38 -24.15
C TYR A 89 13.26 10.63 -24.23
N ASN A 90 13.08 11.36 -23.13
CA ASN A 90 12.14 12.48 -23.06
C ASN A 90 12.76 13.86 -23.31
N TYR A 91 14.07 14.03 -23.12
CA TYR A 91 14.72 15.36 -23.14
C TYR A 91 15.94 15.46 -24.07
N ASP A 92 16.59 14.35 -24.41
CA ASP A 92 17.77 14.34 -25.29
C ASP A 92 17.79 13.09 -26.19
N PRO A 93 16.79 12.94 -27.09
CA PRO A 93 16.65 11.74 -27.89
C PRO A 93 17.86 11.59 -28.84
N PRO A 94 18.50 10.42 -28.89
CA PRO A 94 19.73 10.27 -29.67
C PRO A 94 19.50 10.48 -31.18
N ASP A 95 20.52 10.97 -31.89
CA ASP A 95 20.45 11.39 -33.30
C ASP A 95 19.87 10.32 -34.26
N TRP A 96 20.02 9.02 -33.95
CA TRP A 96 19.45 7.93 -34.75
C TRP A 96 17.93 7.75 -34.60
N LEU A 97 17.32 8.45 -33.63
CA LEU A 97 15.87 8.62 -33.46
C LEU A 97 15.35 9.94 -34.05
N SER A 98 16.23 10.86 -34.48
CA SER A 98 15.84 12.24 -34.85
C SER A 98 15.07 12.36 -36.18
N ASP A 99 15.18 11.37 -37.08
CA ASP A 99 14.61 11.42 -38.43
C ASP A 99 13.21 10.80 -38.55
N GLN A 100 12.67 10.20 -37.49
CA GLN A 100 11.31 9.66 -37.51
C GLN A 100 10.40 10.50 -36.62
N SER A 101 9.35 11.04 -37.23
CA SER A 101 8.20 11.70 -36.59
C SER A 101 7.51 10.78 -35.57
N TYR A 102 8.11 10.58 -34.41
CA TYR A 102 7.62 9.65 -33.38
C TYR A 102 6.90 10.36 -32.24
N TYR A 103 5.90 9.63 -31.73
CA TYR A 103 5.09 9.93 -30.55
C TYR A 103 5.95 10.49 -29.42
N GLN A 104 5.94 11.82 -29.25
CA GLN A 104 6.37 12.41 -28.01
C GLN A 104 5.35 11.99 -26.96
N TYR A 105 5.81 11.28 -25.93
CA TYR A 105 4.97 11.02 -24.77
C TYR A 105 4.46 12.37 -24.25
N SER A 106 3.14 12.47 -24.14
CA SER A 106 2.50 13.57 -23.45
C SER A 106 3.02 13.66 -22.01
N LEU A 107 2.93 14.84 -21.40
CA LEU A 107 3.37 15.04 -20.02
C LEU A 107 2.75 14.03 -19.04
N LEU A 108 1.52 13.59 -19.32
CA LEU A 108 0.83 12.60 -18.49
C LEU A 108 1.40 11.18 -18.67
N GLU A 109 1.77 10.79 -19.89
CA GLU A 109 2.44 9.51 -20.16
C GLU A 109 3.86 9.49 -19.58
N GLN A 110 4.57 10.62 -19.63
CA GLN A 110 5.87 10.76 -18.96
C GLN A 110 5.73 10.60 -17.44
N PHE A 111 4.69 11.20 -16.85
CA PHE A 111 4.41 11.06 -15.43
C PHE A 111 4.03 9.62 -15.06
N ASP A 112 3.24 8.93 -15.88
CA ASP A 112 2.91 7.51 -15.71
C ASP A 112 4.16 6.64 -15.69
N TRP A 113 5.02 6.82 -16.69
CA TRP A 113 6.26 6.05 -16.81
C TRP A 113 7.20 6.31 -15.63
N LEU A 114 7.37 7.58 -15.23
CA LEU A 114 8.20 7.94 -14.08
C LEU A 114 7.66 7.34 -12.76
N LEU A 115 6.35 7.40 -12.55
CA LEU A 115 5.72 6.74 -11.40
C LEU A 115 5.91 5.23 -11.45
N PHE A 116 5.76 4.63 -12.63
CA PHE A 116 5.91 3.20 -12.82
C PHE A 116 7.31 2.71 -12.42
N ILE A 117 8.38 3.35 -12.93
CA ILE A 117 9.77 2.95 -12.61
C ILE A 117 10.18 3.27 -11.18
N SER A 118 9.61 4.32 -10.56
CA SER A 118 9.95 4.72 -9.20
C SER A 118 9.15 3.99 -8.12
N SER A 119 7.99 3.44 -8.47
CA SER A 119 7.07 2.85 -7.50
C SER A 119 7.64 1.65 -6.72
N PRO A 120 8.41 0.69 -7.30
CA PRO A 120 9.04 -0.37 -6.51
C PRO A 120 9.94 0.18 -5.40
N LEU A 121 10.72 1.21 -5.70
CA LEU A 121 11.61 1.87 -4.75
C LEU A 121 10.82 2.63 -3.67
N LEU A 122 9.85 3.46 -4.08
CA LEU A 122 9.00 4.22 -3.15
C LEU A 122 8.22 3.31 -2.18
N LEU A 123 7.66 2.22 -2.69
CA LEU A 123 6.93 1.24 -1.89
C LEU A 123 7.87 0.49 -0.94
N SER A 124 9.08 0.16 -1.39
CA SER A 124 10.10 -0.48 -0.54
C SER A 124 10.54 0.43 0.61
N ILE A 125 10.79 1.71 0.33
CA ILE A 125 11.10 2.72 1.36
C ILE A 125 9.93 2.81 2.35
N ASN A 126 8.68 2.88 1.86
CA ASN A 126 7.49 2.94 2.71
C ASN A 126 7.39 1.74 3.68
N VAL A 127 7.62 0.52 3.19
CA VAL A 127 7.63 -0.70 4.02
C VAL A 127 8.82 -0.71 4.99
N LEU A 128 10.01 -0.29 4.56
CA LEU A 128 11.19 -0.22 5.42
C LEU A 128 11.04 0.78 6.56
N ILE A 129 10.48 1.96 6.28
CA ILE A 129 10.18 2.98 7.30
C ILE A 129 9.19 2.40 8.32
N MET A 130 8.13 1.74 7.85
CA MET A 130 7.17 1.08 8.73
C MET A 130 7.81 0.03 9.62
N MET A 131 8.65 -0.84 9.05
CA MET A 131 9.39 -1.85 9.81
C MET A 131 10.35 -1.22 10.82
N TYR A 132 11.04 -0.13 10.47
CA TYR A 132 11.91 0.60 11.38
C TYR A 132 11.14 1.18 12.57
N TYR A 133 10.04 1.91 12.32
CA TYR A 133 9.21 2.47 13.39
C TYR A 133 8.58 1.38 14.26
N TYR A 134 8.13 0.29 13.65
CA TYR A 134 7.49 -0.79 14.37
C TYR A 134 8.49 -1.58 15.23
N LEU A 135 9.64 -1.99 14.67
CA LEU A 135 10.62 -2.84 15.37
C LEU A 135 11.52 -2.05 16.33
N ILE A 136 11.94 -0.84 15.96
CA ILE A 136 12.92 -0.06 16.74
C ILE A 136 12.24 0.96 17.64
N LYS A 137 11.21 1.64 17.15
CA LYS A 137 10.51 2.69 17.90
C LYS A 137 9.27 2.19 18.64
N ASN A 138 8.90 0.91 18.48
CA ASN A 138 7.69 0.30 19.04
C ASN A 138 6.43 1.13 18.74
N HIS A 139 6.38 1.73 17.54
CA HIS A 139 5.30 2.62 17.11
C HIS A 139 4.67 2.09 15.82
N ASP A 140 3.37 1.80 15.86
CA ASP A 140 2.64 1.27 14.71
C ASP A 140 2.14 2.40 13.80
N ILE A 141 2.88 2.61 12.70
CA ILE A 141 2.50 3.54 11.63
C ILE A 141 1.85 2.84 10.43
N GLY A 142 1.46 1.57 10.55
CA GLY A 142 0.99 0.78 9.42
C GLY A 142 -0.25 1.35 8.72
N ARG A 143 -1.11 2.09 9.44
CA ARG A 143 -2.21 2.84 8.83
C ARG A 143 -1.72 3.92 7.86
N ILE A 144 -0.71 4.69 8.27
CA ILE A 144 -0.10 5.73 7.43
C ILE A 144 0.59 5.07 6.22
N THR A 145 1.35 4.00 6.46
CA THR A 145 2.01 3.22 5.42
C THR A 145 1.02 2.66 4.40
N SER A 146 -0.13 2.14 4.85
CA SER A 146 -1.23 1.67 4.00
C SER A 146 -1.79 2.80 3.13
N TYR A 147 -2.00 3.99 3.68
CA TYR A 147 -2.48 5.13 2.89
C TYR A 147 -1.47 5.57 1.83
N ILE A 148 -0.18 5.69 2.18
CA ILE A 148 0.87 6.00 1.20
C ILE A 148 0.91 4.94 0.09
N HIS A 149 0.85 3.66 0.49
CA HIS A 149 0.87 2.53 -0.42
C HIS A 149 -0.30 2.61 -1.43
N PHE A 150 -1.53 2.76 -0.95
CA PHE A 150 -2.68 2.88 -1.83
C PHE A 150 -2.73 4.18 -2.63
N SER A 151 -2.20 5.29 -2.10
CA SER A 151 -2.09 6.53 -2.87
C SER A 151 -1.19 6.36 -4.10
N ILE A 152 -0.07 5.63 -3.97
CA ILE A 152 0.80 5.32 -5.11
C ILE A 152 0.03 4.49 -6.14
N PHE A 153 -0.59 3.38 -5.72
CA PHE A 153 -1.35 2.53 -6.63
C PHE A 153 -2.53 3.25 -7.29
N PHE A 154 -3.29 4.03 -6.51
CA PHE A 154 -4.42 4.79 -7.05
C PHE A 154 -3.96 5.82 -8.08
N THR A 155 -2.81 6.46 -7.85
CA THR A 155 -2.22 7.40 -8.81
C THR A 155 -1.84 6.68 -10.10
N ILE A 156 -1.11 5.56 -10.01
CA ILE A 156 -0.77 4.73 -11.19
C ILE A 156 -2.04 4.33 -11.94
N PHE A 157 -3.02 3.75 -11.24
CA PHE A 157 -4.29 3.34 -11.85
C PHE A 157 -5.04 4.48 -12.54
N THR A 158 -5.09 5.65 -11.91
CA THR A 158 -5.77 6.83 -12.47
C THR A 158 -5.06 7.34 -13.71
N VAL A 159 -3.73 7.45 -13.67
CA VAL A 159 -2.94 7.99 -14.77
C VAL A 159 -2.99 7.03 -15.97
N SER A 160 -2.78 5.73 -15.76
CA SER A 160 -2.85 4.74 -16.83
C SER A 160 -4.26 4.67 -17.45
N TYR A 161 -5.31 4.77 -16.63
CA TYR A 161 -6.68 4.83 -17.14
C TYR A 161 -6.91 6.05 -18.04
N ILE A 162 -6.39 7.22 -17.68
CA ILE A 162 -6.52 8.43 -18.50
C ILE A 162 -5.71 8.33 -19.79
N ASN A 163 -4.50 7.74 -19.74
CA ASN A 163 -3.64 7.63 -20.91
C ASN A 163 -4.15 6.61 -21.94
N PHE A 164 -4.76 5.51 -21.48
CA PHE A 164 -5.00 4.35 -22.34
C PHE A 164 -6.43 3.79 -22.29
N ASP A 165 -7.35 4.41 -21.55
CA ASP A 165 -8.75 3.99 -21.39
C ASP A 165 -8.94 2.54 -20.88
N TYR A 166 -7.93 1.92 -20.26
CA TYR A 166 -8.00 0.54 -19.74
C TYR A 166 -7.76 0.44 -18.22
N VAL A 167 -8.29 -0.64 -17.63
CA VAL A 167 -8.11 -0.98 -16.21
C VAL A 167 -6.81 -1.78 -16.05
N PRO A 168 -5.78 -1.24 -15.38
CA PRO A 168 -4.42 -1.78 -15.48
C PRO A 168 -4.15 -3.13 -14.80
N PHE A 169 -5.10 -3.70 -14.05
CA PHE A 169 -4.90 -4.96 -13.32
C PHE A 169 -4.44 -6.12 -14.22
N PHE A 170 -4.85 -6.14 -15.49
CA PHE A 170 -4.49 -7.19 -16.44
C PHE A 170 -3.20 -6.92 -17.22
N ASP A 171 -2.78 -5.65 -17.28
CA ASP A 171 -1.59 -5.21 -18.01
C ASP A 171 -0.38 -4.99 -17.08
N TYR A 172 -0.50 -5.31 -15.79
CA TYR A 172 0.64 -5.34 -14.89
C TYR A 172 1.03 -6.77 -14.52
N GLY A 173 2.31 -6.92 -14.19
CA GLY A 173 2.87 -8.21 -13.84
C GLY A 173 2.32 -8.75 -12.52
N LEU A 174 2.51 -10.04 -12.28
CA LEU A 174 2.05 -10.71 -11.07
C LEU A 174 2.65 -10.08 -9.81
N GLY A 175 3.89 -9.60 -9.86
CA GLY A 175 4.55 -8.90 -8.74
C GLY A 175 3.85 -7.60 -8.36
N PHE A 176 3.47 -6.79 -9.35
CA PHE A 176 2.70 -5.57 -9.14
C PHE A 176 1.37 -5.85 -8.44
N ASN A 177 0.63 -6.84 -8.93
CA ASN A 177 -0.67 -7.20 -8.39
C ASN A 177 -0.59 -7.76 -6.95
N ILE A 178 0.41 -8.61 -6.66
CA ILE A 178 0.68 -9.07 -5.29
C ILE A 178 0.96 -7.89 -4.39
N ILE A 179 1.86 -6.99 -4.80
CA ILE A 179 2.26 -5.83 -4.00
C ILE A 179 1.07 -4.92 -3.72
N ALA A 180 0.22 -4.64 -4.71
CA ALA A 180 -0.99 -3.82 -4.55
C ALA A 180 -1.89 -4.30 -3.40
N LEU A 181 -1.98 -5.62 -3.18
CA LEU A 181 -2.79 -6.21 -2.12
C LEU A 181 -2.14 -6.12 -0.74
N THR A 182 -0.82 -5.98 -0.66
CA THR A 182 -0.11 -5.93 0.63
C THR A 182 -0.51 -4.71 1.46
N GLY A 183 -0.89 -3.59 0.83
CA GLY A 183 -1.43 -2.42 1.52
C GLY A 183 -2.60 -2.72 2.46
N LEU A 184 -3.39 -3.77 2.18
CA LEU A 184 -4.57 -4.15 2.99
C LEU A 184 -4.17 -4.67 4.39
N GLY A 185 -3.08 -5.42 4.48
CA GLY A 185 -2.58 -5.96 5.74
C GLY A 185 -1.94 -4.90 6.65
N LEU A 186 -1.49 -3.79 6.07
CA LEU A 186 -0.87 -2.70 6.80
C LEU A 186 -1.87 -1.89 7.62
N ASN A 187 -3.13 -1.79 7.21
CA ASN A 187 -4.17 -1.11 7.97
C ASN A 187 -4.97 -2.09 8.86
N PRO A 188 -4.89 -1.99 10.20
CA PRO A 188 -5.56 -2.90 11.12
C PRO A 188 -7.10 -2.84 11.03
N TYR A 189 -7.67 -1.71 10.61
CA TYR A 189 -9.12 -1.58 10.42
C TYR A 189 -9.57 -2.34 9.17
N THR A 190 -8.85 -2.18 8.06
CA THR A 190 -9.14 -2.85 6.80
C THR A 190 -8.96 -4.37 6.91
N SER A 191 -7.87 -4.82 7.52
CA SER A 191 -7.61 -6.25 7.72
C SER A 191 -8.69 -6.91 8.59
N ARG A 192 -9.15 -6.23 9.67
CA ARG A 192 -10.24 -6.70 10.51
C ARG A 192 -11.55 -6.85 9.74
N ILE A 193 -11.92 -5.88 8.91
CA ILE A 193 -13.15 -5.95 8.09
C ILE A 193 -13.07 -7.11 7.10
N ILE A 194 -11.94 -7.28 6.41
CA ILE A 194 -11.74 -8.38 5.45
C ILE A 194 -11.85 -9.73 6.17
N PHE A 195 -11.22 -9.87 7.33
CA PHE A 195 -11.26 -11.11 8.09
C PHE A 195 -12.68 -11.43 8.57
N GLN A 196 -13.42 -10.43 9.06
CA GLN A 196 -14.83 -10.57 9.43
C GLN A 196 -15.68 -11.02 8.25
N TYR A 197 -15.52 -10.38 7.09
CA TYR A 197 -16.26 -10.72 5.88
C TYR A 197 -15.98 -12.15 5.38
N ILE A 198 -14.70 -12.57 5.36
CA ILE A 198 -14.30 -13.94 4.99
C ILE A 198 -14.87 -14.96 5.98
N HIS A 199 -14.79 -14.66 7.27
CA HIS A 199 -15.32 -15.52 8.32
C HIS A 199 -16.83 -15.69 8.16
N GLU A 200 -17.59 -14.60 8.07
CA GLU A 200 -19.05 -14.66 7.87
C GLU A 200 -19.44 -15.45 6.63
N ARG A 201 -18.71 -15.29 5.52
CA ARG A 201 -19.01 -15.99 4.26
C ARG A 201 -18.65 -17.47 4.30
N TYR A 202 -17.56 -17.84 4.97
CA TYR A 202 -17.16 -19.24 5.15
C TYR A 202 -18.18 -20.00 6.02
N TYR A 203 -18.61 -19.40 7.14
CA TYR A 203 -19.60 -20.02 8.02
C TYR A 203 -20.99 -20.05 7.38
N SER A 204 -21.40 -19.00 6.67
CA SER A 204 -22.63 -18.97 5.85
C SER A 204 -22.71 -20.16 4.88
N ASN A 205 -21.62 -20.47 4.19
CA ASN A 205 -21.58 -21.57 3.23
C ASN A 205 -21.59 -22.95 3.90
N GLN A 206 -20.94 -23.11 5.06
CA GLN A 206 -21.03 -24.36 5.83
C GLN A 206 -22.44 -24.66 6.35
N TYR A 207 -23.22 -23.62 6.68
CA TYR A 207 -24.63 -23.84 7.03
C TYR A 207 -25.45 -24.30 5.83
N LEU A 208 -25.19 -23.78 4.62
CA LEU A 208 -25.90 -24.19 3.41
C LEU A 208 -25.57 -25.63 2.98
N GLU A 209 -24.32 -26.08 3.13
CA GLU A 209 -23.93 -27.47 2.84
C GLU A 209 -24.49 -28.50 3.83
N LYS A 210 -25.01 -28.08 4.99
CA LYS A 210 -25.60 -28.97 6.00
C LYS A 210 -27.09 -29.27 5.75
N TYR A 211 -27.71 -28.59 4.78
CA TYR A 211 -29.13 -28.72 4.44
C TYR A 211 -29.39 -29.25 3.03
N TYR A 212 -28.34 -29.75 2.35
CA TYR A 212 -28.42 -30.52 1.11
C TYR A 212 -27.75 -31.88 1.31
#